data_AF-A0A7L3AUC3-F1
#
_entry.id   AF-A0A7L3AUC3-F1
#
_cell.length_a   1.000
_cell.length_b   1.000
_cell.length_c   1.000
_cell.angle_alpha   90.00
_cell.angle_beta   90.00
_cell.angle_gamma   90.00
#
_symmetry.space_group_name_H-M   'P 1'
#
loop_
_entity.id
_entity.type
_entity.pdbx_description
1 polymer ?
#
loop_
_entity_poly.entity_id
_entity_poly.type
_entity_poly.pdbx_seq_one_letter_code
_entity_poly.pdbx_strand_id
1 'polypeptide(L)'
;ICIMEKQVLESSEERTFQYQDSLPSLPVPPLDESLSKYLDAVKPFLNQEEYQRTEDIVKKFENGIGKELHQKLLERAKTRRNWLEDWWLNAAYLDLRISTQIHCNMAGPGPYIEHCWPPKEGTQIERASVNIWHTLKYWELLRVEKVAIERSGNAVLDMNQFRMLFCTCRIPGVTRDSIGSYFKTETEGECPSHLIVLCRGRVFAFDVIHEGNMVTPPEISRQLTYIQKRCHSEPDGPGVPALTSSERTKWAELREYLIDLDPKNLTLLEKIQRSLFVVCLDDSSPHATPEDYTEVTRLALTGDPAVRWGDKSYNSIFFSNGTCSAFCD
;
A
#
# COMPACT_ATOMS: atom_id res chain seq x y z
N ILE A 1 9.96 -40.21 38.32
CA ILE A 1 10.56 -38.86 38.25
C ILE A 1 11.32 -38.77 36.91
N CYS A 2 10.61 -38.93 35.80
CA CYS A 2 11.20 -39.10 34.46
C CYS A 2 10.33 -38.47 33.35
N ILE A 3 9.53 -37.45 33.68
CA ILE A 3 8.59 -36.80 32.73
C ILE A 3 8.59 -35.27 32.92
N MET A 4 9.69 -34.67 33.39
CA MET A 4 9.75 -33.21 33.62
C MET A 4 11.03 -32.53 33.09
N GLU A 5 11.88 -33.25 32.36
CA GLU A 5 13.15 -32.71 31.83
C GLU A 5 13.21 -32.67 30.29
N LYS A 6 12.06 -32.70 29.61
CA LYS A 6 11.96 -32.60 28.14
C LYS A 6 11.01 -31.52 27.62
N GLN A 7 10.69 -30.52 28.45
CA GLN A 7 9.91 -29.34 28.04
C GLN A 7 10.69 -28.02 28.14
N VAL A 8 12.03 -28.09 28.07
CA VAL A 8 12.90 -26.90 27.94
C VAL A 8 13.73 -27.04 26.66
N LEU A 9 13.05 -27.35 25.54
CA LEU A 9 13.64 -27.44 24.21
C LEU A 9 12.78 -26.58 23.28
N GLU A 10 13.33 -25.43 22.89
CA GLU A 10 12.88 -24.56 21.80
C GLU A 10 11.38 -24.19 21.80
N SER A 11 11.02 -23.17 22.57
CA SER A 11 10.03 -22.22 22.05
C SER A 11 10.70 -21.48 20.88
N SER A 12 10.73 -22.07 19.68
CA SER A 12 11.16 -21.30 18.51
C SER A 12 10.14 -20.19 18.31
N GLU A 13 10.51 -18.93 18.57
CA GLU A 13 9.67 -17.78 18.26
C GLU A 13 9.20 -17.91 16.80
N GLU A 14 7.89 -17.87 16.57
CA GLU A 14 7.31 -17.99 15.23
C GLU A 14 7.82 -16.86 14.33
N ARG A 15 8.30 -17.19 13.12
CA ARG A 15 8.71 -16.19 12.13
C ARG A 15 7.52 -15.72 11.31
N THR A 16 7.44 -14.42 11.03
CA THR A 16 6.33 -13.78 10.29
C THR A 16 5.87 -14.55 9.05
N PHE A 17 6.79 -15.07 8.23
CA PHE A 17 6.45 -15.74 6.96
C PHE A 17 6.54 -17.28 7.03
N GLN A 18 6.70 -17.88 8.21
CA GLN A 18 7.04 -19.31 8.32
C GLN A 18 5.99 -20.27 7.75
N TYR A 19 4.73 -19.84 7.68
CA TYR A 19 3.62 -20.68 7.21
C TYR A 19 3.19 -20.41 5.77
N GLN A 20 3.83 -19.47 5.07
CA GLN A 20 3.44 -19.09 3.71
C GLN A 20 3.38 -20.29 2.75
N ASP A 21 4.31 -21.23 2.85
CA ASP A 21 4.36 -22.43 2.00
C ASP A 21 3.31 -23.50 2.38
N SER A 22 2.80 -23.45 3.60
CA SER A 22 1.83 -24.42 4.13
C SER A 22 0.37 -24.01 3.92
N LEU A 23 0.11 -22.78 3.48
CA LEU A 23 -1.26 -22.30 3.21
C LEU A 23 -1.94 -23.12 2.10
N PRO A 24 -3.24 -23.44 2.23
CA PRO A 24 -3.97 -24.14 1.18
C PRO A 24 -4.07 -23.29 -0.08
N SER A 25 -4.12 -23.94 -1.24
CA SER A 25 -4.39 -23.25 -2.51
C SER A 25 -5.80 -22.65 -2.52
N LEU A 26 -5.99 -21.53 -3.22
CA LEU A 26 -7.31 -20.92 -3.41
C LEU A 26 -8.22 -21.89 -4.20
N PRO A 27 -9.36 -22.32 -3.66
CA PRO A 27 -10.24 -23.24 -4.36
C PRO A 27 -10.92 -22.60 -5.57
N VAL A 28 -11.38 -23.42 -6.50
CA VAL A 28 -12.31 -23.03 -7.57
C VAL A 28 -13.70 -23.50 -7.16
N PRO A 29 -14.67 -22.60 -6.91
CA PRO A 29 -16.03 -23.01 -6.54
C PRO A 29 -16.73 -23.77 -7.67
N PRO A 30 -17.68 -24.68 -7.37
CA PRO A 30 -18.51 -25.32 -8.39
C PRO A 30 -19.26 -24.30 -9.25
N LEU A 31 -19.36 -24.58 -10.57
CA LEU A 31 -20.00 -23.66 -11.52
C LEU A 31 -21.48 -23.46 -11.21
N ASP A 32 -22.21 -24.55 -10.95
CA ASP A 32 -23.63 -24.56 -10.60
C ASP A 32 -23.92 -23.75 -9.33
N GLU A 33 -23.14 -23.95 -8.27
CA GLU A 33 -23.27 -23.16 -7.04
C GLU A 33 -23.01 -21.67 -7.27
N SER A 34 -22.00 -21.34 -8.09
CA SER A 34 -21.66 -19.94 -8.42
C SER A 34 -22.79 -19.25 -9.19
N LEU A 35 -23.39 -19.97 -10.15
CA LEU A 35 -24.50 -19.46 -10.96
C LEU A 35 -25.80 -19.33 -10.15
N SER A 36 -26.08 -20.27 -9.24
CA SER A 36 -27.20 -20.17 -8.31
C SER A 36 -27.07 -18.92 -7.42
N LYS A 37 -25.90 -18.71 -6.81
CA LYS A 37 -25.64 -17.54 -5.96
C LYS A 37 -25.74 -16.23 -6.76
N TYR A 38 -25.31 -16.24 -8.02
CA TYR A 38 -25.48 -15.09 -8.92
C TYR A 38 -26.95 -14.76 -9.16
N LEU A 39 -27.80 -15.75 -9.46
CA LEU A 39 -29.24 -15.54 -9.66
C LEU A 39 -29.91 -14.98 -8.40
N ASP A 40 -29.58 -15.53 -7.23
CA ASP A 40 -30.08 -15.02 -5.95
C ASP A 40 -29.66 -13.56 -5.71
N ALA A 41 -28.41 -13.22 -6.05
CA ALA A 41 -27.86 -11.87 -5.86
C ALA A 41 -28.49 -10.82 -6.78
N VAL A 42 -28.87 -11.17 -8.01
CA VAL A 42 -29.48 -10.20 -8.95
C VAL A 42 -30.98 -10.01 -8.73
N LYS A 43 -31.65 -10.97 -8.10
CA LYS A 43 -33.11 -10.98 -7.91
C LYS A 43 -33.71 -9.69 -7.31
N PRO A 44 -33.09 -9.02 -6.32
CA PRO A 44 -33.63 -7.77 -5.77
C PRO A 44 -33.65 -6.59 -6.74
N PHE A 45 -32.91 -6.66 -7.85
CA PHE A 45 -32.75 -5.55 -8.80
C PHE A 45 -33.52 -5.74 -10.10
N LEU A 46 -34.10 -6.92 -10.32
CA LEU A 46 -34.73 -7.29 -11.57
C LEU A 46 -36.24 -7.44 -11.40
N ASN A 47 -37.00 -6.98 -12.38
CA ASN A 47 -38.41 -7.33 -12.47
C ASN A 47 -38.59 -8.78 -12.97
N GLN A 48 -39.83 -9.27 -12.99
CA GLN A 48 -40.13 -10.66 -13.35
C GLN A 48 -39.64 -11.05 -14.75
N GLU A 49 -39.80 -10.17 -15.74
CA GLU A 49 -39.39 -10.43 -17.13
C GLU A 49 -37.86 -10.45 -17.26
N GLU A 50 -37.19 -9.49 -16.63
CA GLU A 50 -35.72 -9.40 -16.59
C GLU A 50 -35.09 -10.60 -15.87
N TYR A 51 -35.69 -11.02 -14.76
CA TYR A 51 -35.24 -12.19 -14.02
C TYR A 51 -35.40 -13.47 -14.84
N GLN A 52 -36.57 -13.67 -15.48
CA GLN A 52 -36.80 -14.83 -16.35
C GLN A 52 -35.77 -14.88 -17.49
N ARG A 53 -35.52 -13.74 -18.13
CA ARG A 53 -34.49 -13.63 -19.17
C ARG A 53 -33.09 -13.97 -18.64
N THR A 54 -32.78 -13.53 -17.42
CA THR A 54 -31.49 -13.80 -16.77
C THR A 54 -31.32 -15.28 -16.46
N GLU A 55 -32.37 -15.96 -15.97
CA GLU A 55 -32.37 -17.41 -15.76
C GLU A 55 -32.08 -18.17 -17.06
N ASP A 56 -32.70 -17.76 -18.17
CA ASP A 56 -32.47 -18.39 -19.47
C ASP A 56 -31.03 -18.20 -19.97
N ILE A 57 -30.46 -17.00 -19.77
CA ILE A 57 -29.04 -16.73 -20.06
C ILE A 57 -28.14 -17.63 -19.21
N VAL A 58 -28.40 -17.73 -17.91
CA VAL A 58 -27.60 -18.54 -16.97
C VAL A 58 -27.67 -20.02 -17.36
N LYS A 59 -28.86 -20.57 -17.63
CA LYS A 59 -29.03 -21.96 -18.07
C LYS A 59 -28.29 -22.23 -19.38
N LYS A 60 -28.33 -21.31 -20.34
CA LYS A 60 -27.60 -21.43 -21.60
C LYS A 60 -26.08 -21.37 -21.40
N PHE A 61 -25.61 -20.53 -20.48
CA PHE A 61 -24.20 -20.41 -20.14
C PHE A 61 -23.69 -21.68 -19.45
N GLU A 62 -24.39 -22.16 -18.43
CA GLU A 62 -24.09 -23.38 -17.68
C GLU A 62 -23.97 -24.60 -18.59
N ASN A 63 -24.94 -24.78 -19.50
CA ASN A 63 -25.00 -25.92 -20.41
C ASN A 63 -24.22 -25.71 -21.72
N GLY A 64 -23.49 -24.60 -21.84
CA GLY A 64 -22.77 -24.21 -23.05
C GLY A 64 -21.35 -23.75 -22.73
N ILE A 65 -21.00 -22.56 -23.24
CA ILE A 65 -19.63 -22.02 -23.15
C ILE A 65 -19.13 -21.87 -21.70
N GLY A 66 -20.01 -21.66 -20.73
CA GLY A 66 -19.64 -21.52 -19.33
C GLY A 66 -18.96 -22.77 -18.77
N LYS A 67 -19.43 -23.96 -19.15
CA LYS A 67 -18.81 -25.24 -18.78
C LYS A 67 -17.40 -25.38 -19.35
N GLU A 68 -17.21 -25.00 -20.61
CA GLU A 68 -15.89 -25.04 -21.26
C GLU A 68 -14.91 -24.06 -20.61
N LEU A 69 -15.37 -22.83 -20.31
CA LEU A 69 -14.56 -21.82 -19.62
C LEU A 69 -14.21 -22.26 -18.20
N HIS A 70 -15.17 -22.86 -17.48
CA HIS A 70 -14.93 -23.38 -16.14
C HIS A 70 -13.93 -24.54 -16.14
N GLN A 71 -13.99 -25.43 -17.13
CA GLN A 71 -12.98 -26.48 -17.28
C GLN A 71 -11.58 -25.89 -17.49
N LYS A 72 -11.44 -24.85 -18.34
CA LYS A 72 -10.16 -24.14 -18.52
C LYS A 72 -9.68 -23.48 -17.22
N LEU A 73 -10.60 -22.95 -16.41
CA LEU A 73 -10.28 -22.38 -15.09
C LEU A 73 -9.75 -23.45 -14.13
N LEU A 74 -10.37 -24.63 -14.10
CA LEU A 74 -9.90 -25.78 -13.30
C LEU A 74 -8.50 -26.22 -13.75
N GLU A 75 -8.22 -26.31 -15.05
CA GLU A 75 -6.88 -26.61 -15.56
C GLU A 75 -5.85 -25.54 -15.15
N ARG A 76 -6.23 -24.26 -15.20
CA ARG A 76 -5.38 -23.16 -14.73
C ARG A 76 -5.02 -23.32 -13.24
N ALA A 77 -5.99 -23.69 -12.41
CA ALA A 77 -5.82 -23.81 -10.97
C ALA A 77 -4.92 -24.98 -10.56
N LYS A 78 -4.81 -26.04 -11.36
CA LYS A 78 -3.91 -27.18 -11.08
C LYS A 78 -2.43 -26.80 -10.98
N THR A 79 -2.03 -25.69 -11.60
CA THR A 79 -0.61 -25.27 -11.70
C THR A 79 -0.30 -24.03 -10.86
N ARG A 80 -1.24 -23.56 -10.03
CA ARG A 80 -1.11 -22.32 -9.25
C ARG A 80 -1.63 -22.51 -7.82
N ARG A 81 -0.93 -21.96 -6.84
CA ARG A 81 -1.43 -21.90 -5.45
C ARG A 81 -2.60 -20.92 -5.33
N ASN A 82 -2.53 -19.79 -6.03
CA ASN A 82 -3.64 -18.88 -6.19
C ASN A 82 -3.86 -18.63 -7.69
N TRP A 83 -4.97 -19.13 -8.24
CA TRP A 83 -5.27 -19.02 -9.67
C TRP A 83 -5.73 -17.62 -10.10
N LEU A 84 -6.15 -16.79 -9.12
CA LEU A 84 -6.77 -15.49 -9.30
C LEU A 84 -5.79 -14.33 -9.10
N GLU A 85 -4.70 -14.52 -8.36
CA GLU A 85 -3.76 -13.47 -7.92
C GLU A 85 -3.35 -12.49 -9.03
N ASP A 86 -2.79 -12.99 -10.13
CA ASP A 86 -2.32 -12.18 -11.27
C ASP A 86 -3.48 -11.56 -12.06
N TRP A 87 -4.60 -12.26 -12.21
CA TRP A 87 -5.77 -11.73 -12.89
C TRP A 87 -6.45 -10.63 -12.08
N TRP A 88 -6.55 -10.79 -10.76
CA TRP A 88 -7.07 -9.78 -9.87
C TRP A 88 -6.19 -8.54 -9.90
N LEU A 89 -4.89 -8.70 -9.67
CA LEU A 89 -3.95 -7.58 -9.68
C LEU A 89 -4.00 -6.80 -11.01
N ASN A 90 -3.96 -7.51 -12.14
CA ASN A 90 -3.99 -6.87 -13.44
C ASN A 90 -5.35 -6.22 -13.74
N ALA A 91 -6.43 -6.99 -13.73
CA ALA A 91 -7.73 -6.50 -14.19
C ALA A 91 -8.37 -5.48 -13.24
N ALA A 92 -8.19 -5.64 -11.92
CA ALA A 92 -8.79 -4.76 -10.93
C ALA A 92 -7.93 -3.53 -10.62
N TYR A 93 -6.63 -3.53 -10.93
CA TYR A 93 -5.73 -2.42 -10.59
C TYR A 93 -4.79 -2.01 -11.72
N LEU A 94 -3.91 -2.89 -12.21
CA LEU A 94 -2.80 -2.48 -13.08
C LEU A 94 -3.21 -2.16 -14.52
N ASP A 95 -4.35 -2.66 -15.00
CA ASP A 95 -4.90 -2.37 -16.33
C ASP A 95 -5.82 -1.15 -16.31
N LEU A 96 -6.24 -0.69 -15.14
CA LEU A 96 -7.04 0.54 -15.02
C LEU A 96 -6.24 1.72 -15.54
N ARG A 97 -6.89 2.56 -16.35
CA ARG A 97 -6.27 3.74 -16.97
C ARG A 97 -6.68 5.04 -16.28
N ILE A 98 -7.74 5.04 -15.47
CA ILE A 98 -8.17 6.19 -14.66
C ILE A 98 -7.07 6.66 -13.69
N SER A 99 -7.19 7.87 -13.15
CA SER A 99 -6.32 8.33 -12.05
C SER A 99 -6.52 7.46 -10.81
N THR A 100 -5.59 6.54 -10.56
CA THR A 100 -5.70 5.57 -9.46
C THR A 100 -5.54 6.26 -8.10
N GLN A 101 -4.72 7.31 -8.01
CA GLN A 101 -4.50 8.06 -6.77
C GLN A 101 -5.81 8.57 -6.14
N ILE A 102 -6.79 8.96 -6.95
CA ILE A 102 -8.09 9.45 -6.46
C ILE A 102 -9.14 8.34 -6.41
N HIS A 103 -9.15 7.46 -7.41
CA HIS A 103 -10.26 6.52 -7.61
C HIS A 103 -10.03 5.13 -7.01
N CYS A 104 -8.80 4.79 -6.63
CA CYS A 104 -8.44 3.45 -6.16
C CYS A 104 -7.70 3.47 -4.82
N ASN A 105 -6.82 4.45 -4.59
CA ASN A 105 -6.05 4.52 -3.36
C ASN A 105 -6.96 4.66 -2.14
N MET A 106 -6.53 4.05 -1.04
CA MET A 106 -7.22 4.12 0.24
C MET A 106 -6.51 5.10 1.15
N ALA A 107 -7.26 5.84 1.96
CA ALA A 107 -6.70 6.73 2.97
C ALA A 107 -7.31 6.47 4.34
N GLY A 108 -6.52 6.68 5.38
CA GLY A 108 -6.94 6.50 6.77
C GLY A 108 -6.32 7.56 7.68
N PRO A 109 -7.13 8.33 8.44
CA PRO A 109 -6.61 9.25 9.43
C PRO A 109 -5.83 8.48 10.51
N GLY A 110 -4.76 9.08 11.03
CA GLY A 110 -4.02 8.49 12.14
C GLY A 110 -4.89 8.47 13.41
N PRO A 111 -4.87 7.38 14.20
CA PRO A 111 -5.80 7.21 15.32
C PRO A 111 -5.47 8.10 16.54
N TYR A 112 -4.50 9.03 16.44
CA TYR A 112 -3.93 9.77 17.58
C TYR A 112 -4.77 10.95 18.08
N ILE A 113 -5.72 11.41 17.26
CA ILE A 113 -6.59 12.57 17.57
C ILE A 113 -7.41 12.32 18.84
N GLU A 114 -7.82 11.07 19.06
CA GLU A 114 -8.64 10.65 20.21
C GLU A 114 -7.86 10.55 21.54
N HIS A 115 -6.52 10.66 21.51
CA HIS A 115 -5.72 10.41 22.70
C HIS A 115 -4.52 11.35 22.83
N CYS A 116 -3.36 10.98 22.29
CA CYS A 116 -2.09 11.62 22.65
C CYS A 116 -1.78 12.86 21.83
N TRP A 117 -2.34 12.98 20.62
CA TRP A 117 -2.01 14.05 19.67
C TRP A 117 -3.28 14.74 19.10
N PRO A 118 -4.07 15.44 19.94
CA PRO A 118 -5.08 16.36 19.43
C PRO A 118 -4.43 17.44 18.55
N PRO A 119 -5.14 18.07 17.60
CA PRO A 119 -4.56 19.09 16.72
C PRO A 119 -3.91 20.22 17.52
N LYS A 120 -2.69 20.57 17.15
CA LYS A 120 -1.92 21.64 17.78
C LYS A 120 -0.88 22.18 16.80
N GLU A 121 -1.04 23.44 16.43
CA GLU A 121 -0.07 24.15 15.59
C GLU A 121 1.35 24.09 16.15
N GLY A 122 2.33 24.03 15.24
CA GLY A 122 3.75 23.95 15.60
C GLY A 122 4.22 22.57 16.06
N THR A 123 3.37 21.53 16.03
CA THR A 123 3.75 20.16 16.44
C THR A 123 4.02 19.19 15.28
N GLN A 124 3.83 19.61 14.02
CA GLN A 124 4.01 18.77 12.83
C GLN A 124 5.33 18.00 12.82
N ILE A 125 6.46 18.68 12.97
CA ILE A 125 7.80 18.06 12.88
C ILE A 125 8.09 17.13 14.05
N GLU A 126 7.75 17.55 15.26
CA GLU A 126 7.94 16.75 16.47
C GLU A 126 7.17 15.43 16.36
N ARG A 127 5.87 15.49 16.05
CA ARG A 127 5.02 14.31 15.91
C ARG A 127 5.40 13.44 14.73
N ALA A 128 5.74 14.05 13.58
CA ALA A 128 6.24 13.33 12.42
C ALA A 128 7.49 12.52 12.76
N SER A 129 8.44 13.11 13.50
CA SER A 129 9.68 12.41 13.88
C SER A 129 9.42 11.18 14.76
N VAL A 130 8.47 11.27 15.69
CA VAL A 130 8.09 10.16 16.56
C VAL A 130 7.31 9.10 15.79
N ASN A 131 6.35 9.49 14.95
CA ASN A 131 5.57 8.57 14.13
C ASN A 131 6.47 7.78 13.17
N ILE A 132 7.34 8.47 12.43
CA ILE A 132 8.31 7.87 11.51
C ILE A 132 9.18 6.86 12.25
N TRP A 133 9.71 7.21 13.43
CA TRP A 133 10.52 6.29 14.22
C TRP A 133 9.77 4.99 14.58
N HIS A 134 8.50 5.08 15.00
CA HIS A 134 7.69 3.89 15.27
C HIS A 134 7.41 3.07 14.00
N THR A 135 7.15 3.73 12.86
CA THR A 135 7.01 3.04 11.58
C THR A 135 8.29 2.32 11.16
N LEU A 136 9.46 2.94 11.40
CA LEU A 136 10.75 2.31 11.17
C LEU A 136 10.99 1.11 12.10
N LYS A 137 10.55 1.18 13.36
CA LYS A 137 10.57 0.03 14.28
C LYS A 137 9.72 -1.13 13.75
N TYR A 138 8.58 -0.84 13.14
CA TYR A 138 7.78 -1.86 12.47
C TYR A 138 8.49 -2.46 11.25
N TRP A 139 9.15 -1.64 10.43
CA TRP A 139 10.00 -2.13 9.33
C TRP A 139 11.13 -3.05 9.82
N GLU A 140 11.81 -2.69 10.91
CA GLU A 140 12.84 -3.51 11.55
C GLU A 140 12.25 -4.85 12.01
N LEU A 141 11.12 -4.85 12.74
CA LEU A 141 10.42 -6.06 13.14
C LEU A 141 10.05 -6.95 11.95
N LEU A 142 9.59 -6.37 10.85
CA LEU A 142 9.24 -7.12 9.65
C LEU A 142 10.48 -7.72 8.98
N ARG A 143 11.60 -6.98 8.94
CA ARG A 143 12.87 -7.47 8.39
C ARG A 143 13.42 -8.66 9.18
N VAL A 144 13.34 -8.62 10.50
CA VAL A 144 13.76 -9.72 11.39
C VAL A 144 12.68 -10.79 11.58
N GLU A 145 11.56 -10.68 10.86
CA GLU A 145 10.43 -11.62 10.90
C GLU A 145 9.83 -11.83 12.30
N LYS A 146 9.75 -10.74 13.08
CA LYS A 146 9.13 -10.70 14.42
C LYS A 146 7.75 -10.04 14.46
N VAL A 147 7.17 -9.73 13.30
CA VAL A 147 5.74 -9.37 13.23
C VAL A 147 4.92 -10.63 13.49
N ALA A 148 3.98 -10.54 14.42
CA ALA A 148 3.10 -11.64 14.79
C ALA A 148 2.28 -12.12 13.60
N ILE A 149 2.08 -13.43 13.52
CA ILE A 149 1.32 -14.06 12.44
C ILE A 149 -0.17 -13.79 12.64
N GLU A 150 -0.83 -13.33 11.59
CA GLU A 150 -2.28 -13.10 11.60
C GLU A 150 -3.04 -14.42 11.65
N ARG A 151 -4.06 -14.47 12.51
CA ARG A 151 -4.86 -15.69 12.74
C ARG A 151 -6.35 -15.37 12.86
N SER A 152 -7.17 -16.26 12.31
CA SER A 152 -8.61 -16.32 12.58
C SER A 152 -8.90 -17.54 13.44
N GLY A 153 -9.07 -17.33 14.75
CA GLY A 153 -9.04 -18.42 15.72
C GLY A 153 -7.68 -19.13 15.67
N ASN A 154 -7.68 -20.42 15.32
CA ASN A 154 -6.45 -21.20 15.18
C ASN A 154 -5.89 -21.23 13.73
N ALA A 155 -6.64 -20.74 12.74
CA ALA A 155 -6.22 -20.75 11.35
C ALA A 155 -5.23 -19.61 11.06
N VAL A 156 -4.10 -19.94 10.43
CA VAL A 156 -3.11 -18.96 9.96
C VAL A 156 -3.62 -18.27 8.70
N LEU A 157 -3.42 -16.97 8.60
CA LEU A 157 -3.74 -16.16 7.43
C LEU A 157 -2.49 -15.86 6.59
N ASP A 158 -2.70 -15.48 5.34
CA ASP A 158 -1.63 -15.06 4.44
C ASP A 158 -0.98 -13.75 4.91
N MET A 159 0.35 -13.75 4.98
CA MET A 159 1.15 -12.59 5.38
C MET A 159 1.84 -11.92 4.18
N ASN A 160 1.59 -12.34 2.94
CA ASN A 160 2.36 -11.87 1.77
C ASN A 160 2.22 -10.36 1.55
N GLN A 161 1.05 -9.79 1.83
CA GLN A 161 0.79 -8.35 1.68
C GLN A 161 1.70 -7.48 2.57
N PHE A 162 2.19 -7.98 3.70
CA PHE A 162 3.13 -7.22 4.54
C PHE A 162 4.43 -6.89 3.81
N ARG A 163 4.85 -7.72 2.84
CA ARG A 163 6.02 -7.43 1.98
C ARG A 163 5.82 -6.20 1.10
N MET A 164 4.58 -5.79 0.87
CA MET A 164 4.24 -4.64 0.03
C MET A 164 4.19 -3.33 0.82
N LEU A 165 4.26 -3.36 2.15
CA LEU A 165 4.16 -2.15 2.97
C LEU A 165 5.35 -1.21 2.76
N PHE A 166 6.56 -1.77 2.70
CA PHE A 166 7.80 -1.00 2.54
C PHE A 166 8.42 -1.24 1.19
N CYS A 167 9.24 -0.28 0.74
CA CYS A 167 10.06 -0.45 -0.47
C CYS A 167 9.25 -0.89 -1.69
N THR A 168 7.99 -0.45 -1.80
CA THR A 168 7.10 -0.88 -2.86
C THR A 168 6.46 0.34 -3.52
N CYS A 169 6.42 0.31 -4.85
CA CYS A 169 5.90 1.39 -5.65
C CYS A 169 5.35 0.84 -6.96
N ARG A 170 4.17 1.31 -7.36
CA ARG A 170 3.67 1.15 -8.71
C ARG A 170 4.56 1.93 -9.69
N ILE A 171 4.65 1.44 -10.91
CA ILE A 171 5.36 2.07 -12.02
C ILE A 171 4.36 2.15 -13.16
N PRO A 172 4.05 3.36 -13.67
CA PRO A 172 3.08 3.51 -14.74
C PRO A 172 3.60 2.86 -16.02
N GLY A 173 2.72 2.19 -16.75
CA GLY A 173 3.00 1.73 -18.11
C GLY A 173 1.89 2.19 -19.05
N VAL A 174 2.14 2.18 -20.36
CA VAL A 174 1.19 2.72 -21.36
C VAL A 174 -0.14 1.98 -21.28
N THR A 175 -0.13 0.64 -21.32
CA THR A 175 -1.35 -0.17 -21.29
C THR A 175 -1.57 -0.91 -19.97
N ARG A 176 -0.50 -1.10 -19.20
CA ARG A 176 -0.50 -1.85 -17.94
C ARG A 176 0.63 -1.32 -17.05
N ASP A 177 0.29 -1.04 -15.81
CA ASP A 177 1.27 -0.66 -14.79
C ASP A 177 1.99 -1.91 -14.25
N SER A 178 3.04 -1.71 -13.47
CA SER A 178 3.73 -2.80 -12.75
C SER A 178 3.99 -2.42 -11.31
N ILE A 179 4.21 -3.43 -10.45
CA ILE A 179 4.61 -3.22 -9.06
C ILE A 179 6.10 -3.52 -8.92
N GLY A 180 6.88 -2.52 -8.51
CA GLY A 180 8.25 -2.71 -8.06
C GLY A 180 8.27 -2.89 -6.55
N SER A 181 8.51 -4.13 -6.08
CA SER A 181 8.73 -4.44 -4.66
C SER A 181 10.19 -4.78 -4.41
N TYR A 182 10.81 -4.04 -3.50
CA TYR A 182 12.24 -4.14 -3.17
C TYR A 182 12.47 -4.48 -1.69
N PHE A 183 11.40 -4.77 -0.95
CA PHE A 183 11.50 -5.24 0.43
C PHE A 183 12.11 -6.64 0.44
N LYS A 184 12.98 -6.86 1.43
CA LYS A 184 13.55 -8.16 1.75
C LYS A 184 13.58 -8.32 3.26
N THR A 185 13.46 -9.54 3.77
CA THR A 185 13.84 -9.85 5.15
C THR A 185 15.37 -9.87 5.28
N GLU A 186 15.90 -9.96 6.50
CA GLU A 186 17.34 -10.15 6.70
C GLU A 186 17.83 -11.47 6.11
N THR A 187 16.99 -12.51 6.15
CA THR A 187 17.31 -13.84 5.59
C THR A 187 17.34 -13.84 4.06
N GLU A 188 16.68 -12.88 3.42
CA GLU A 188 16.65 -12.69 1.96
C GLU A 188 17.72 -11.70 1.45
N GLY A 189 18.27 -10.88 2.33
CA GLY A 189 19.42 -10.00 2.08
C GLY A 189 19.16 -8.51 2.32
N GLU A 190 19.87 -7.68 1.55
CA GLU A 190 19.82 -6.22 1.69
C GLU A 190 18.48 -5.64 1.23
N CYS A 191 17.97 -4.68 2.00
CA CYS A 191 16.78 -3.90 1.70
C CYS A 191 17.16 -2.42 1.73
N PRO A 192 16.56 -1.58 0.85
CA PRO A 192 16.71 -0.14 0.94
C PRO A 192 16.38 0.40 2.34
N SER A 193 17.06 1.45 2.76
CA SER A 193 16.96 2.00 4.11
C SER A 193 16.86 3.53 4.13
N HIS A 194 16.36 4.13 3.05
CA HIS A 194 16.16 5.58 2.95
C HIS A 194 14.68 5.95 2.89
N LEU A 195 14.38 7.15 3.37
CA LEU A 195 13.07 7.78 3.23
C LEU A 195 13.06 8.80 2.10
N ILE A 196 11.86 9.08 1.60
CA ILE A 196 11.59 10.23 0.75
C ILE A 196 10.71 11.19 1.52
N VAL A 197 11.04 12.48 1.47
CA VAL A 197 10.20 13.55 2.02
C VAL A 197 9.75 14.45 0.90
N LEU A 198 8.44 14.65 0.81
CA LEU A 198 7.80 15.62 -0.06
C LEU A 198 7.43 16.86 0.73
N CYS A 199 7.83 18.03 0.26
CA CYS A 199 7.51 19.31 0.89
C CYS A 199 7.49 20.41 -0.17
N ARG A 200 6.35 21.10 -0.31
CA ARG A 200 6.14 22.22 -1.24
C ARG A 200 6.65 21.93 -2.67
N GLY A 201 6.21 20.81 -3.25
CA GLY A 201 6.56 20.42 -4.63
C GLY A 201 8.01 19.95 -4.84
N ARG A 202 8.77 19.69 -3.77
CA ARG A 202 10.17 19.23 -3.81
C ARG A 202 10.32 17.87 -3.15
N VAL A 203 11.34 17.13 -3.59
CA VAL A 203 11.65 15.77 -3.15
C VAL A 203 13.02 15.75 -2.47
N PHE A 204 13.09 15.18 -1.28
CA PHE A 204 14.32 14.99 -0.52
C PHE A 204 14.48 13.52 -0.14
N ALA A 205 15.71 13.10 0.12
CA ALA A 205 16.00 11.76 0.60
C ALA A 205 17.03 11.81 1.73
N PHE A 206 16.89 10.92 2.72
CA PHE A 206 17.91 10.67 3.73
C PHE A 206 17.84 9.21 4.20
N ASP A 207 18.99 8.65 4.58
CA ASP A 207 19.10 7.30 5.12
C ASP A 207 18.64 7.26 6.58
N VAL A 208 17.99 6.17 6.98
CA VAL A 208 17.49 5.96 8.34
C VAL A 208 18.39 5.08 9.18
N ILE A 209 19.49 4.60 8.60
CA ILE A 209 20.54 3.85 9.29
C ILE A 209 21.80 4.70 9.30
N HIS A 210 22.31 4.98 10.50
CA HIS A 210 23.58 5.68 10.73
C HIS A 210 24.49 4.78 11.57
N GLU A 211 25.68 4.46 11.05
CA GLU A 211 26.65 3.59 11.73
C GLU A 211 26.04 2.25 12.20
N GLY A 212 25.17 1.66 11.38
CA GLY A 212 24.49 0.40 11.66
C GLY A 212 23.28 0.50 12.60
N ASN A 213 22.98 1.69 13.14
CA ASN A 213 21.86 1.92 14.05
C ASN A 213 20.76 2.73 13.39
N MET A 214 19.51 2.45 13.77
CA MET A 214 18.37 3.26 13.34
C MET A 214 18.45 4.67 13.94
N VAL A 215 18.22 5.68 13.10
CA VAL A 215 18.14 7.08 13.54
C VAL A 215 17.03 7.28 14.57
N THR A 216 17.28 8.16 15.53
CA THR A 216 16.38 8.49 16.64
C THR A 216 15.39 9.61 16.27
N PRO A 217 14.29 9.81 17.03
CA PRO A 217 13.37 10.91 16.78
C PRO A 217 14.04 12.30 16.73
N PRO A 218 15.00 12.67 17.61
CA PRO A 218 15.73 13.93 17.49
C PRO A 218 16.50 14.08 16.17
N GLU A 219 17.10 13.01 15.66
CA GLU A 219 17.84 13.02 14.40
C GLU A 219 16.89 13.16 13.21
N ILE A 220 15.77 12.43 13.21
CA ILE A 220 14.71 12.57 12.20
C ILE A 220 14.16 14.01 12.23
N SER A 221 13.86 14.54 13.41
CA SER A 221 13.37 15.91 13.60
C SER A 221 14.36 16.94 13.03
N ARG A 222 15.67 16.74 13.19
CA ARG A 222 16.70 17.58 12.57
C ARG A 222 16.60 17.58 11.04
N GLN A 223 16.45 16.40 10.42
CA GLN A 223 16.30 16.28 8.96
C GLN A 223 15.03 16.97 8.46
N LEU A 224 13.89 16.70 9.10
CA LEU A 224 12.61 17.29 8.71
C LEU A 224 12.59 18.81 8.93
N THR A 225 13.17 19.30 10.02
CA THR A 225 13.30 20.75 10.28
C THR A 225 14.14 21.43 9.21
N TYR A 226 15.25 20.81 8.78
CA TYR A 226 16.07 21.34 7.68
C TYR A 226 15.26 21.46 6.39
N ILE A 227 14.55 20.38 6.02
CA ILE A 227 13.72 20.32 4.82
C ILE A 227 12.62 21.38 4.86
N GLN A 228 11.86 21.44 5.97
CA GLN A 228 10.77 22.40 6.14
C GLN A 228 11.29 23.84 6.04
N LYS A 229 12.34 24.20 6.79
CA LYS A 229 12.93 25.55 6.75
C LYS A 229 13.40 25.93 5.36
N ARG A 230 14.08 25.01 4.65
CA ARG A 230 14.55 25.23 3.30
C ARG A 230 13.39 25.52 2.34
N CYS A 231 12.36 24.67 2.34
CA CYS A 231 11.20 24.83 1.48
C CYS A 231 10.41 26.11 1.79
N HIS A 232 10.31 26.52 3.06
CA HIS A 232 9.62 27.76 3.44
C HIS A 232 10.41 29.04 3.09
N SER A 233 11.72 28.93 2.87
CA SER A 233 12.58 30.06 2.48
C SER A 233 12.75 30.24 0.97
N GLU A 234 12.23 29.31 0.17
CA GLU A 234 12.37 29.28 -1.28
C GLU A 234 10.97 29.19 -1.94
N PRO A 235 10.82 29.55 -3.23
CA PRO A 235 9.59 29.28 -3.96
C PRO A 235 9.28 27.78 -4.04
N ASP A 236 8.02 27.47 -4.34
CA ASP A 236 7.57 26.08 -4.52
C ASP A 236 8.35 25.39 -5.63
N GLY A 237 8.57 24.09 -5.43
CA GLY A 237 9.27 23.24 -6.37
C GLY A 237 8.47 22.97 -7.64
N PRO A 238 9.04 22.19 -8.56
CA PRO A 238 8.41 21.87 -9.84
C PRO A 238 7.16 20.99 -9.73
N GLY A 239 6.88 20.40 -8.55
CA GLY A 239 5.64 19.64 -8.34
C GLY A 239 5.57 18.31 -9.09
N VAL A 240 6.73 17.69 -9.39
CA VAL A 240 6.82 16.37 -10.06
C VAL A 240 5.93 15.29 -9.43
N PRO A 241 5.78 15.21 -8.08
CA PRO A 241 4.86 14.23 -7.47
C PRO A 241 3.43 14.34 -7.99
N ALA A 242 2.96 15.54 -8.39
CA ALA A 242 1.61 15.71 -8.91
C ALA A 242 1.34 14.91 -10.19
N LEU A 243 2.38 14.49 -10.92
CA LEU A 243 2.21 13.67 -12.11
C LEU A 243 1.61 12.29 -11.79
N THR A 244 1.83 11.76 -10.58
CA THR A 244 1.29 10.45 -10.16
C THR A 244 -0.23 10.44 -10.02
N SER A 245 -0.86 11.63 -9.92
CA SER A 245 -2.32 11.76 -9.88
C SER A 245 -2.97 11.83 -11.27
N SER A 246 -2.19 11.72 -12.35
CA SER A 246 -2.72 11.73 -13.72
C SER A 246 -3.40 10.40 -14.07
N GLU A 247 -4.15 10.41 -15.18
CA GLU A 247 -4.51 9.18 -15.91
C GLU A 247 -3.23 8.36 -16.20
N ARG A 248 -3.31 7.03 -16.11
CA ARG A 248 -2.12 6.15 -16.04
C ARG A 248 -1.28 6.16 -17.30
N THR A 249 -1.92 6.18 -18.47
CA THR A 249 -1.24 6.28 -19.76
C THR A 249 -0.48 7.60 -19.87
N LYS A 250 -1.13 8.70 -19.48
CA LYS A 250 -0.54 10.03 -19.48
C LYS A 250 0.64 10.12 -18.52
N TRP A 251 0.52 9.52 -17.33
CA TRP A 251 1.64 9.44 -16.40
C TRP A 251 2.80 8.63 -17.01
N ALA A 252 2.53 7.49 -17.63
CA ALA A 252 3.56 6.70 -18.31
C ALA A 252 4.32 7.52 -19.37
N GLU A 253 3.60 8.24 -20.23
CA GLU A 253 4.20 9.12 -21.26
C GLU A 253 5.04 10.26 -20.65
N LEU A 254 4.52 10.92 -19.61
CA LEU A 254 5.22 12.01 -18.93
C LEU A 254 6.46 11.52 -18.18
N ARG A 255 6.40 10.31 -17.62
CA ARG A 255 7.55 9.66 -16.99
C ARG A 255 8.67 9.42 -18.00
N GLU A 256 8.34 8.86 -19.17
CA GLU A 256 9.34 8.65 -20.23
C GLU A 256 9.89 9.97 -20.75
N TYR A 257 9.03 10.97 -20.99
CA TYR A 257 9.48 12.31 -21.36
C TYR A 257 10.42 12.92 -20.33
N LEU A 258 10.14 12.76 -19.02
CA LEU A 258 11.02 13.24 -17.95
C LEU A 258 12.39 12.55 -18.00
N ILE A 259 12.43 11.25 -18.30
CA ILE A 259 13.68 10.48 -18.43
C ILE A 259 14.48 10.92 -19.67
N ASP A 260 13.81 11.20 -20.78
CA ASP A 260 14.44 11.67 -22.03
C ASP A 260 15.10 13.05 -21.88
N LEU A 261 14.58 13.90 -20.98
CA LEU A 261 15.18 15.22 -20.70
C LEU A 261 16.54 15.11 -19.99
N ASP A 262 16.69 14.17 -19.06
CA ASP A 262 17.96 13.86 -18.38
C ASP A 262 17.89 12.42 -17.83
N PRO A 263 18.78 11.51 -18.26
CA PRO A 263 18.84 10.14 -17.75
C PRO A 263 18.96 10.03 -16.21
N LYS A 264 19.48 11.05 -15.53
CA LYS A 264 19.51 11.10 -14.05
C LYS A 264 18.12 11.08 -13.43
N ASN A 265 17.09 11.53 -14.16
CA ASN A 265 15.72 11.49 -13.68
C ASN A 265 15.25 10.06 -13.45
N LEU A 266 15.70 9.07 -14.24
CA LEU A 266 15.41 7.67 -13.96
C LEU A 266 15.99 7.26 -12.59
N THR A 267 17.26 7.59 -12.31
CA THR A 267 17.89 7.29 -11.02
C THR A 267 17.18 7.98 -9.86
N LEU A 268 16.69 9.21 -10.05
CA LEU A 268 15.89 9.92 -9.04
C LEU A 268 14.53 9.25 -8.81
N LEU A 269 13.84 8.84 -9.87
CA LEU A 269 12.57 8.10 -9.79
C LEU A 269 12.75 6.74 -9.11
N GLU A 270 13.80 5.99 -9.45
CA GLU A 270 14.15 4.73 -8.79
C GLU A 270 14.46 4.93 -7.31
N LYS A 271 15.12 6.04 -6.94
CA LYS A 271 15.33 6.41 -5.54
C LYS A 271 14.00 6.63 -4.83
N ILE A 272 12.99 7.21 -5.48
CA ILE A 272 11.65 7.34 -4.89
C ILE A 272 10.97 5.96 -4.74
N GLN A 273 11.01 5.16 -5.79
CA GLN A 273 10.37 3.84 -5.85
C GLN A 273 10.93 2.88 -4.79
N ARG A 274 12.25 2.93 -4.54
CA ARG A 274 12.95 2.05 -3.61
C ARG A 274 12.91 2.52 -2.16
N SER A 275 12.44 3.72 -1.85
CA SER A 275 12.39 4.21 -0.47
C SER A 275 11.53 3.33 0.44
N LEU A 276 11.79 3.32 1.75
CA LEU A 276 10.96 2.58 2.70
C LEU A 276 9.48 2.96 2.56
N PHE A 277 9.21 4.26 2.63
CA PHE A 277 7.92 4.87 2.37
C PHE A 277 8.13 6.35 2.01
N VAL A 278 7.04 7.06 1.72
CA VAL A 278 7.07 8.51 1.45
C VAL A 278 6.48 9.27 2.64
N VAL A 279 7.16 10.32 3.08
CA VAL A 279 6.71 11.27 4.11
C VAL A 279 6.24 12.53 3.42
N CYS A 280 5.01 12.97 3.68
CA CYS A 280 4.42 14.16 3.10
C CYS A 280 4.29 15.24 4.19
N LEU A 281 5.02 16.35 4.05
CA LEU A 281 4.84 17.53 4.88
C LEU A 281 3.86 18.48 4.18
N ASP A 282 2.62 18.48 4.67
CA ASP A 282 1.49 19.23 4.11
C ASP A 282 1.23 20.48 4.97
N ASP A 283 1.16 21.65 4.34
CA ASP A 283 0.97 22.92 5.04
C ASP A 283 -0.51 23.14 5.42
N SER A 284 -1.43 22.31 4.93
CA SER A 284 -2.84 22.35 5.29
C SER A 284 -3.05 22.02 6.77
N SER A 285 -4.03 22.68 7.39
CA SER A 285 -4.43 22.47 8.79
C SER A 285 -5.90 22.02 8.84
N PRO A 286 -6.20 20.72 8.66
CA PRO A 286 -7.57 20.22 8.65
C PRO A 286 -8.22 20.33 10.03
N HIS A 287 -9.52 20.63 10.05
CA HIS A 287 -10.34 20.42 11.23
C HIS A 287 -10.31 18.94 11.64
N ALA A 288 -10.07 18.69 12.93
CA ALA A 288 -10.15 17.36 13.48
C ALA A 288 -10.49 17.39 14.97
N THR A 289 -11.53 16.69 15.36
CA THR A 289 -11.81 16.32 16.75
C THR A 289 -12.09 14.81 16.81
N PRO A 290 -12.18 14.20 18.00
CA PRO A 290 -12.65 12.82 18.12
C PRO A 290 -14.03 12.59 17.46
N GLU A 291 -14.87 13.63 17.43
CA GLU A 291 -16.24 13.57 16.89
C GLU A 291 -16.30 13.85 15.38
N ASP A 292 -15.42 14.71 14.85
CA ASP A 292 -15.37 15.02 13.42
C ASP A 292 -13.93 15.18 12.92
N TYR A 293 -13.48 14.20 12.15
CA TYR A 293 -12.20 14.20 11.43
C TYR A 293 -12.41 14.00 9.91
N THR A 294 -13.59 14.35 9.40
CA THR A 294 -13.95 14.20 7.98
C THR A 294 -12.97 14.94 7.07
N GLU A 295 -12.52 16.12 7.49
CA GLU A 295 -11.57 16.91 6.70
C GLU A 295 -10.19 16.26 6.58
N VAL A 296 -9.72 15.58 7.63
CA VAL A 296 -8.46 14.81 7.61
C VAL A 296 -8.53 13.72 6.54
N THR A 297 -9.63 12.96 6.52
CA THR A 297 -9.85 11.90 5.51
C THR A 297 -9.93 12.50 4.10
N ARG A 298 -10.67 13.59 3.93
CA ARG A 298 -10.81 14.27 2.63
C ARG A 298 -9.46 14.75 2.10
N LEU A 299 -8.65 15.42 2.92
CA LEU A 299 -7.33 15.91 2.52
C LEU A 299 -6.31 14.79 2.33
N ALA A 300 -6.47 13.66 3.02
CA ALA A 300 -5.63 12.49 2.78
C ALA A 300 -5.83 11.92 1.36
N LEU A 301 -7.08 11.90 0.86
CA LEU A 301 -7.39 11.48 -0.51
C LEU A 301 -7.08 12.54 -1.57
N THR A 302 -7.42 13.81 -1.29
CA THR A 302 -7.52 14.88 -2.32
C THR A 302 -6.57 16.06 -2.14
N GLY A 303 -5.78 16.09 -1.07
CA GLY A 303 -4.87 17.20 -0.75
C GLY A 303 -3.84 17.49 -1.84
N ASP A 304 -2.94 18.43 -1.59
CA ASP A 304 -2.03 18.94 -2.63
C ASP A 304 -1.22 17.81 -3.31
N PRO A 305 -1.47 17.50 -4.60
CA PRO A 305 -0.80 16.39 -5.28
C PRO A 305 0.70 16.66 -5.46
N ALA A 306 1.16 17.92 -5.38
CA ALA A 306 2.59 18.23 -5.44
C ALA A 306 3.39 17.69 -4.25
N VAL A 307 2.70 17.25 -3.18
CA VAL A 307 3.30 16.62 -2.00
C VAL A 307 2.77 15.20 -1.74
N ARG A 308 2.28 14.50 -2.76
CA ARG A 308 1.84 13.10 -2.68
C ARG A 308 2.50 12.25 -3.74
N TRP A 309 2.96 11.06 -3.39
CA TRP A 309 3.42 10.09 -4.39
C TRP A 309 2.39 8.97 -4.54
N GLY A 310 1.43 9.20 -5.44
CA GLY A 310 0.26 8.35 -5.70
C GLY A 310 0.58 6.87 -5.88
N ASP A 311 1.72 6.57 -6.47
CA ASP A 311 2.15 5.22 -6.79
C ASP A 311 2.81 4.48 -5.62
N LYS A 312 3.11 5.16 -4.50
CA LYS A 312 3.80 4.52 -3.38
C LYS A 312 2.80 3.70 -2.58
N SER A 313 3.19 2.48 -2.21
CA SER A 313 2.35 1.60 -1.39
C SER A 313 2.00 2.20 -0.03
N TYR A 314 2.86 3.06 0.52
CA TYR A 314 2.61 3.78 1.76
C TYR A 314 3.15 5.21 1.72
N ASN A 315 2.24 6.18 1.88
CA ASN A 315 2.54 7.58 2.11
C ASN A 315 2.05 7.98 3.50
N SER A 316 2.95 8.43 4.36
CA SER A 316 2.62 8.99 5.67
C SER A 316 2.52 10.51 5.57
N ILE A 317 1.35 11.07 5.85
CA ILE A 317 1.04 12.49 5.70
C ILE A 317 1.00 13.16 7.07
N PHE A 318 1.68 14.30 7.20
CA PHE A 318 1.66 15.14 8.39
C PHE A 318 1.18 16.54 8.02
N PHE A 319 0.08 16.98 8.62
CA PHE A 319 -0.51 18.30 8.44
C PHE A 319 0.12 19.33 9.39
N SER A 320 -0.01 20.62 9.12
CA SER A 320 0.66 21.69 9.88
C SER A 320 0.24 21.77 11.35
N ASN A 321 -1.02 21.43 11.65
CA ASN A 321 -1.52 21.25 13.02
C ASN A 321 -1.08 19.96 13.72
N GLY A 322 -0.17 19.19 13.13
CA GLY A 322 0.35 17.94 13.71
C GLY A 322 -0.66 16.81 13.80
N THR A 323 -1.79 16.88 13.09
CA THR A 323 -2.57 15.69 12.74
C THR A 323 -1.85 14.92 11.64
N CYS A 324 -2.11 13.62 11.53
CA CYS A 324 -1.52 12.79 10.50
C CYS A 324 -2.57 11.90 9.84
N SER A 325 -2.24 11.43 8.65
CA SER A 325 -3.02 10.47 7.90
C SER A 325 -2.08 9.60 7.08
N ALA A 326 -2.60 8.59 6.43
CA ALA A 326 -1.88 7.86 5.41
C ALA A 326 -2.74 7.69 4.17
N PHE A 327 -2.08 7.49 3.03
CA PHE A 327 -2.74 6.96 1.84
C PHE A 327 -1.85 5.91 1.16
N CYS A 328 -2.49 4.91 0.55
CA CYS A 328 -1.84 3.71 0.03
C CYS A 328 -2.36 3.40 -1.37
N ASP A 329 -1.45 2.97 -2.26
CA ASP A 329 -1.78 2.36 -3.55
C ASP A 329 -2.48 1.00 -3.43
#